data_AF-A0A7S0QPS2-F1
#
_entry.id   AF-A0A7S0QPS2-F1
#
_cell.length_a   1.000
_cell.length_b   1.000
_cell.length_c   1.000
_cell.angle_alpha   90.00
_cell.angle_beta   90.00
_cell.angle_gamma   90.00
#
_symmetry.space_group_name_H-M   'P 1'
#
loop_
_entity.id
_entity.type
_entity.pdbx_description
1 polymer ?
#
loop_
_entity_poly.entity_id
_entity_poly.type
_entity_poly.pdbx_seq_one_letter_code
_entity_poly.pdbx_strand_id
1 'polypeptide(L)'
;MGEPAKSSNVLDSMMENGTFDKFRENIVNQLKDNEELRSYTSDLVKKSQTLNAADARGQQKKILFEKLRSEIENKVMERASEAAWDILLSEEGIGKEIKEKVDEMMQP
;
A
#
# COMPACT_ATOMS: atom_id res chain seq x y z
N MET A 1 -12.41 -16.11 35.23
CA MET A 1 -12.59 -14.83 34.51
C MET A 1 -11.27 -14.57 33.81
N GLY A 2 -11.23 -14.70 32.49
CA GLY A 2 -10.01 -14.49 31.71
C GLY A 2 -9.61 -13.02 31.75
N GLU A 3 -8.31 -12.76 31.92
CA GLU A 3 -7.74 -11.42 31.77
C GLU A 3 -8.10 -10.90 30.37
N PRO A 4 -8.61 -9.66 30.22
CA PRO A 4 -8.85 -9.09 28.90
C PRO A 4 -7.55 -9.11 28.11
N ALA A 5 -7.61 -9.58 26.86
CA ALA A 5 -6.43 -9.69 26.01
C ALA A 5 -5.73 -8.32 25.91
N LYS A 6 -4.45 -8.27 26.26
CA LYS A 6 -3.62 -7.07 26.03
C LYS A 6 -3.51 -6.85 24.52
N SER A 7 -3.52 -5.60 24.07
CA SER A 7 -3.38 -5.26 22.65
C SER A 7 -2.13 -5.87 21.98
N SER A 8 -1.04 -6.07 22.73
CA SER A 8 0.13 -6.82 22.29
C SER A 8 -0.21 -8.26 21.90
N ASN A 9 -1.01 -8.95 22.70
CA ASN A 9 -1.37 -10.35 22.48
C ASN A 9 -2.25 -10.51 21.22
N VAL A 10 -3.09 -9.51 20.92
CA VAL A 10 -3.93 -9.50 19.71
C VAL A 10 -3.05 -9.39 18.47
N LEU A 11 -2.10 -8.46 18.46
CA LEU A 11 -1.17 -8.30 17.32
C LEU A 11 -0.29 -9.53 17.14
N ASP A 12 0.27 -10.08 18.22
CA ASP A 12 1.07 -11.30 18.16
C ASP A 12 0.25 -12.47 17.59
N SER A 13 -1.00 -12.63 18.04
CA SER A 13 -1.91 -13.64 17.50
C SER A 13 -2.20 -13.43 16.02
N MET A 14 -2.47 -12.20 15.58
CA MET A 14 -2.71 -11.87 14.17
C MET A 14 -1.50 -12.13 13.27
N MET A 15 -0.28 -11.94 13.79
CA MET A 15 0.95 -12.28 13.08
C MET A 15 1.13 -13.80 13.00
N GLU A 16 0.92 -14.53 14.09
CA GLU A 16 1.09 -15.99 14.15
C GLU A 16 0.07 -16.75 13.28
N ASN A 17 -1.17 -16.27 13.23
CA ASN A 17 -2.26 -16.94 12.49
C ASN A 17 -2.39 -16.48 11.01
N GLY A 18 -1.50 -15.59 10.56
CA GLY A 18 -1.46 -15.09 9.18
C GLY A 18 -2.58 -14.11 8.81
N THR A 19 -3.35 -13.62 9.78
CA THR A 19 -4.39 -12.60 9.56
C THR A 19 -3.76 -11.28 9.12
N PHE A 20 -2.63 -10.90 9.72
CA PHE A 20 -1.91 -9.67 9.35
C PHE A 20 -1.49 -9.69 7.87
N ASP A 21 -0.92 -10.80 7.40
CA ASP A 21 -0.49 -10.95 6.01
C ASP A 21 -1.67 -10.91 5.03
N LYS A 22 -2.82 -11.51 5.39
CA LYS A 22 -4.05 -11.43 4.58
C LYS A 22 -4.54 -9.98 4.42
N PHE A 23 -4.57 -9.21 5.50
CA PHE A 23 -4.96 -7.80 5.42
C PHE A 23 -3.96 -6.99 4.58
N ARG A 24 -2.67 -7.23 4.77
CA ARG A 24 -1.62 -6.60 3.96
C ARG A 24 -1.79 -6.94 2.48
N GLU A 25 -2.05 -8.19 2.13
CA GLU A 25 -2.31 -8.63 0.75
C GLU A 25 -3.53 -7.93 0.16
N ASN A 26 -4.63 -7.86 0.91
CA ASN A 26 -5.85 -7.20 0.47
C ASN A 26 -5.64 -5.71 0.21
N ILE A 27 -4.94 -5.00 1.11
CA ILE A 27 -4.60 -3.58 0.94
C ILE A 27 -3.74 -3.39 -0.32
N VAL A 28 -2.70 -4.22 -0.51
CA VAL A 28 -1.85 -4.15 -1.70
C VAL A 28 -2.65 -4.38 -2.98
N ASN A 29 -3.61 -5.29 -2.98
CA ASN A 29 -4.45 -5.55 -4.14
C ASN A 29 -5.39 -4.36 -4.42
N GLN A 30 -6.01 -3.75 -3.40
CA GLN A 30 -6.79 -2.52 -3.59
C GLN A 30 -5.94 -1.36 -4.11
N LEU A 31 -4.70 -1.21 -3.65
CA LEU A 31 -3.79 -0.18 -4.17
C LEU A 31 -3.40 -0.41 -5.64
N LYS A 32 -3.23 -1.66 -6.08
CA LYS A 32 -2.97 -1.99 -7.49
C LYS A 32 -4.16 -1.62 -8.40
N ASP A 33 -5.36 -1.74 -7.87
CA ASP A 33 -6.60 -1.45 -8.59
C ASP A 33 -7.06 0.01 -8.43
N ASN A 34 -6.42 0.79 -7.57
CA ASN A 34 -6.73 2.20 -7.34
C ASN A 34 -6.49 3.04 -8.60
N GLU A 35 -7.58 3.50 -9.23
CA GLU A 35 -7.54 4.28 -10.46
C GLU A 35 -6.87 5.65 -10.29
N GLU A 36 -7.04 6.27 -9.12
CA GLU A 36 -6.43 7.57 -8.83
C GLU A 36 -4.91 7.46 -8.75
N LEU A 37 -4.39 6.46 -8.03
CA LEU A 37 -2.96 6.18 -7.93
C LEU A 37 -2.38 5.82 -9.32
N ARG A 38 -3.13 5.05 -10.12
CA ARG A 38 -2.76 4.72 -11.51
C ARG A 38 -2.68 5.98 -12.38
N SER A 39 -3.69 6.86 -12.30
CA SER A 39 -3.74 8.12 -13.04
C SER A 39 -2.61 9.06 -12.63
N TYR A 40 -2.39 9.22 -11.33
CA TYR A 40 -1.31 10.02 -10.77
C TYR A 40 0.07 9.53 -11.26
N THR A 41 0.30 8.21 -11.20
CA THR A 41 1.55 7.60 -11.70
C THR A 41 1.71 7.81 -13.21
N SER A 42 0.63 7.66 -13.99
CA SER A 42 0.65 7.92 -15.43
C SER A 42 1.06 9.37 -15.74
N ASP A 43 0.53 10.34 -14.99
CA ASP A 43 0.85 11.75 -15.19
C ASP A 43 2.28 12.10 -14.80
N LEU A 44 2.83 11.47 -13.76
CA LEU A 44 4.27 11.57 -13.44
C LEU A 44 5.13 11.01 -14.58
N VAL A 45 4.77 9.85 -15.14
CA VAL A 45 5.48 9.24 -16.27
C VAL A 45 5.45 10.16 -17.50
N LYS A 46 4.28 10.74 -17.84
CA LYS A 46 4.16 11.69 -18.97
C LYS A 46 5.03 12.92 -18.79
N LYS A 47 5.15 13.42 -17.56
CA LYS A 47 5.95 14.61 -17.20
C LYS A 47 7.41 14.29 -16.89
N SER A 48 7.84 13.02 -17.01
CA SER A 48 9.18 12.58 -16.62
C SER A 48 10.27 13.32 -17.37
N GLN A 49 11.27 13.82 -16.65
CA GLN A 49 12.48 14.39 -17.24
C GLN A 49 13.30 13.31 -17.95
N THR A 50 13.38 12.11 -17.37
CA THR A 50 14.08 10.97 -17.96
C THR A 50 13.55 10.62 -19.35
N LEU A 51 12.22 10.54 -19.49
CA LEU A 51 11.60 10.19 -20.78
C LEU A 51 11.55 11.35 -21.78
N ASN A 52 11.46 12.59 -21.28
CA ASN A 52 11.42 13.79 -22.13
C ASN A 52 12.82 14.33 -22.49
N ALA A 53 13.90 13.70 -22.01
CA ALA A 53 15.27 14.08 -22.37
C ALA A 53 15.57 13.82 -23.85
N ALA A 54 16.34 14.71 -24.48
CA ALA A 54 16.67 14.63 -25.91
C ALA A 54 17.43 13.34 -26.28
N ASP A 55 18.22 12.80 -25.34
CA ASP A 55 19.02 11.59 -25.52
C ASP A 55 18.26 10.30 -25.17
N ALA A 56 17.02 10.39 -24.67
CA ALA A 56 16.26 9.24 -24.19
C ALA A 56 16.13 8.14 -25.25
N ARG A 57 15.93 8.50 -26.52
CA ARG A 57 15.81 7.54 -27.64
C ARG A 57 17.08 6.71 -27.90
N GLY A 58 18.24 7.22 -27.50
CA GLY A 58 19.54 6.54 -27.66
C GLY A 58 19.92 5.66 -26.46
N GLN A 59 19.21 5.78 -25.33
CA GLN A 59 19.50 5.00 -24.13
C GLN A 59 18.87 3.60 -24.16
N GLN A 60 19.49 2.65 -23.48
CA GLN A 60 18.93 1.31 -23.32
C GLN A 60 17.66 1.36 -22.46
N LYS A 61 16.64 0.59 -22.84
CA LYS A 61 15.35 0.53 -22.14
C LYS A 61 15.49 0.26 -20.63
N LYS A 62 16.41 -0.61 -20.23
CA LYS A 62 16.69 -0.93 -18.83
C LYS A 62 17.14 0.31 -18.05
N ILE A 63 18.08 1.07 -18.61
CA ILE A 63 18.62 2.29 -17.99
C ILE A 63 17.53 3.37 -17.89
N LEU A 64 16.72 3.54 -18.95
CA LEU A 64 15.59 4.47 -18.92
C LEU A 64 14.59 4.09 -17.83
N PHE A 65 14.26 2.80 -17.70
CA PHE A 65 13.33 2.33 -16.68
C PHE A 65 13.87 2.53 -15.26
N GLU A 66 15.15 2.22 -15.02
CA GLU A 66 15.79 2.44 -13.72
C GLU A 66 15.82 3.93 -13.34
N LYS A 67 16.17 4.80 -14.28
CA LYS A 67 16.15 6.27 -14.07
C LYS A 67 14.73 6.79 -13.83
N LEU A 68 13.77 6.38 -14.66
CA LEU A 68 12.37 6.76 -14.51
C LEU A 68 11.82 6.29 -13.16
N ARG A 69 12.09 5.04 -12.76
CA ARG A 69 11.69 4.51 -11.47
C ARG A 69 12.25 5.37 -10.34
N SER A 70 13.57 5.60 -10.34
CA SER A 70 14.23 6.43 -9.32
C SER A 70 13.64 7.85 -9.25
N GLU A 71 13.28 8.43 -10.40
CA GLU A 71 12.67 9.76 -10.50
C GLU A 71 11.29 9.84 -9.84
N ILE A 72 10.44 8.81 -10.00
CA ILE A 72 9.03 8.86 -9.59
C ILE A 72 8.69 8.04 -8.34
N GLU A 73 9.54 7.08 -7.95
CA GLU A 73 9.26 6.07 -6.92
C GLU A 73 8.83 6.69 -5.59
N ASN A 74 9.56 7.69 -5.08
CA ASN A 74 9.22 8.33 -3.80
C ASN A 74 7.83 8.99 -3.84
N LYS A 75 7.50 9.68 -4.94
CA LYS A 75 6.20 10.38 -5.09
C LYS A 75 5.04 9.39 -5.20
N VAL A 76 5.25 8.29 -5.92
CA VAL A 76 4.25 7.23 -6.05
C VAL A 76 4.06 6.50 -4.71
N MET A 77 5.15 6.21 -4.01
CA MET A 77 5.11 5.58 -2.69
C MET A 77 4.42 6.43 -1.64
N GLU A 78 4.66 7.75 -1.64
CA GLU A 78 3.96 8.69 -0.76
C GLU A 78 2.44 8.65 -1.00
N ARG A 79 2.00 8.78 -2.26
CA ARG A 79 0.57 8.71 -2.61
C ARG A 79 -0.04 7.34 -2.29
N ALA A 80 0.70 6.26 -2.48
CA ALA A 80 0.26 4.91 -2.13
C ALA A 80 0.13 4.73 -0.60
N SER A 81 1.02 5.34 0.18
CA SER A 81 0.99 5.33 1.65
C SER A 81 -0.26 6.05 2.16
N GLU A 82 -0.57 7.23 1.63
CA GLU A 82 -1.81 7.96 1.94
C GLU A 82 -3.05 7.10 1.64
N ALA A 83 -3.14 6.54 0.44
CA ALA A 83 -4.25 5.68 0.06
C ALA A 83 -4.36 4.42 0.94
N ALA A 84 -3.23 3.86 1.40
CA ALA A 84 -3.23 2.74 2.33
C ALA A 84 -3.81 3.13 3.69
N TRP A 85 -3.48 4.32 4.19
CA TRP A 85 -4.06 4.85 5.43
C TRP A 85 -5.57 5.07 5.29
N ASP A 86 -6.02 5.61 4.16
CA ASP A 86 -7.46 5.80 3.91
C ASP A 86 -8.22 4.46 3.94
N ILE A 87 -7.65 3.40 3.35
CA ILE A 87 -8.21 2.04 3.41
C ILE A 87 -8.26 1.50 4.84
N LEU A 88 -7.18 1.70 5.60
CA LEU A 88 -7.06 1.23 6.98
C LEU A 88 -8.01 1.95 7.94
N LEU A 89 -8.23 3.25 7.74
CA LEU A 89 -9.05 4.11 8.59
C LEU A 89 -10.53 4.14 8.18
N SER A 90 -10.86 3.56 7.03
CA SER A 90 -12.23 3.44 6.54
C SER A 90 -13.12 2.70 7.55
N GLU A 91 -14.30 3.26 7.83
CA GLU A 91 -15.35 2.58 8.61
C GLU A 91 -16.07 1.46 7.83
N GLU A 92 -15.73 1.31 6.55
CA GLU A 92 -16.22 0.27 5.65
C GLU A 92 -15.06 -0.56 5.08
N GLY A 93 -15.36 -1.70 4.46
CA GLY A 93 -14.37 -2.54 3.79
C GLY A 93 -13.30 -3.08 4.74
N ILE A 94 -12.03 -3.04 4.33
CA ILE A 94 -10.91 -3.62 5.08
C ILE A 94 -10.75 -3.00 6.47
N GLY A 95 -10.87 -1.67 6.61
CA GLY A 95 -10.75 -1.01 7.91
C GLY A 95 -11.80 -1.51 8.92
N LYS A 96 -13.03 -1.76 8.46
CA LYS A 96 -14.07 -2.41 9.25
C LYS A 96 -13.72 -3.86 9.61
N GLU A 97 -13.29 -4.65 8.63
CA GLU A 97 -12.91 -6.06 8.84
C GLU A 97 -11.78 -6.20 9.86
N ILE A 98 -10.78 -5.30 9.83
CA ILE A 98 -9.70 -5.25 10.81
C ILE A 98 -10.28 -5.00 12.21
N LYS A 99 -11.16 -4.00 12.35
CA LYS A 99 -11.77 -3.65 13.63
C LYS A 99 -12.59 -4.80 14.19
N GLU A 100 -13.45 -5.42 13.39
CA GLU A 100 -14.24 -6.59 13.79
C GLU A 100 -13.35 -7.74 14.23
N LYS A 101 -12.26 -7.99 13.50
CA LYS A 101 -11.34 -9.08 13.83
C LYS A 101 -10.58 -8.85 15.13
N VAL A 102 -10.17 -7.60 15.37
CA VAL A 102 -9.55 -7.18 16.62
C VAL A 102 -10.54 -7.34 17.78
N ASP A 103 -11.79 -6.92 17.61
CA ASP A 103 -12.83 -7.03 18.63
C ASP A 103 -13.14 -8.51 18.97
N GLU A 104 -13.21 -9.40 17.98
CA GLU A 104 -13.36 -10.85 18.18
C GLU A 104 -12.25 -11.44 19.07
N MET A 105 -11.01 -11.00 18.87
CA MET A 105 -9.85 -11.50 19.62
C MET A 105 -9.72 -10.91 21.03
N MET A 106 -10.39 -9.78 21.29
CA MET A 106 -10.43 -9.17 22.63
C MET A 106 -11.56 -9.71 23.50
N GLN A 107 -12.54 -10.44 22.92
CA GLN A 107 -13.60 -11.07 23.68
C GLN A 107 -13.11 -12.36 24.39
N PRO A 108 -13.54 -12.59 25.64
CA PRO A 108 -13.05 -13.69 26.49
C PRO A 108 -13.55 -15.08 26.09
#